data_AF-A0A3M1QVG8-F1
#
_entry.id   AF-A0A3M1QVG8-F1
#
_cell.length_a   1.000
_cell.length_b   1.000
_cell.length_c   1.000
_cell.angle_alpha   90.00
_cell.angle_beta   90.00
_cell.angle_gamma   90.00
#
_symmetry.space_group_name_H-M   'P 1'
#
loop_
_entity.id
_entity.type
_entity.pdbx_description
1 polymer ?
#
loop_
_entity_poly.entity_id
_entity_poly.type
_entity_poly.pdbx_seq_one_letter_code
_entity_poly.pdbx_strand_id
1 'polypeptide(L)'
;MATQGRRTDPPLEDLLFAEGYRFSFFQAVRLLEHLYPHRQPVGQDAQPSHEVVRFRTHLSLGFPASEIHEITPPTDEEQPAQMTVTFMGLTGPSGVLPRHYTEFLLERVRRKDYTLHDFLDLFNHRLLSLFYRAWEKYRFPISYERTVLQHQRHDRLSLYLFDLIG
;
A
#
# COMPACT_ATOMS: atom_id res chain seq x y z
N MET A 1 19.22 41.43 11.90
CA MET A 1 17.80 41.05 11.86
C MET A 1 17.69 39.73 11.12
N ALA A 2 17.56 38.61 11.84
CA ALA A 2 17.47 37.27 11.27
C ALA A 2 16.00 36.84 11.25
N THR A 3 15.50 36.45 10.09
CA THR A 3 14.13 35.97 9.88
C THR A 3 13.93 34.64 10.60
N GLN A 4 13.20 34.66 11.72
CA GLN A 4 12.67 33.46 12.34
C GLN A 4 11.49 32.96 11.51
N GLY A 5 11.76 32.01 10.62
CA GLY A 5 10.74 31.37 9.80
C GLY A 5 11.13 29.93 9.54
N ARG A 6 11.31 29.14 10.61
CA ARG A 6 11.41 27.69 10.49
C ARG A 6 10.02 27.21 10.07
N ARG A 7 9.78 27.11 8.76
CA ARG A 7 8.70 26.29 8.22
C ARG A 7 9.01 24.88 8.71
N THR A 8 8.30 24.44 9.75
CA THR A 8 8.22 23.01 10.07
C THR A 8 7.65 22.38 8.81
N ASP A 9 8.42 21.49 8.17
CA ASP A 9 7.91 20.74 7.04
C ASP A 9 6.56 20.12 7.42
N PRO A 10 5.57 20.08 6.52
CA PRO A 10 4.28 19.48 6.82
C PRO A 10 4.48 18.06 7.36
N PRO A 11 3.60 17.60 8.28
CA PRO A 11 3.66 16.24 8.80
C PRO A 11 3.83 15.24 7.65
N LEU A 12 4.70 14.25 7.83
CA LEU A 12 4.92 13.21 6.82
C LEU A 12 3.62 12.50 6.42
N GLU A 13 2.69 12.38 7.37
CA GLU A 13 1.33 11.89 7.17
C GLU A 13 0.54 12.74 6.17
N ASP A 14 0.50 14.06 6.38
CA ASP A 14 -0.19 14.99 5.48
C ASP A 14 0.39 14.93 4.08
N LEU A 15 1.73 14.82 3.95
CA LEU A 15 2.40 14.66 2.66
C LEU A 15 2.07 13.32 1.99
N LEU A 16 1.97 12.24 2.76
CA LEU A 16 1.66 10.92 2.23
C LEU A 16 0.26 10.89 1.60
N PHE A 17 -0.73 11.53 2.23
CA PHE A 17 -2.08 11.59 1.72
C PHE A 17 -2.27 12.66 0.64
N ALA A 18 -1.59 13.80 0.74
CA ALA A 18 -1.70 14.87 -0.27
C ALA A 18 -0.90 14.58 -1.55
N GLU A 19 0.29 13.98 -1.41
CA GLU A 19 1.25 13.78 -2.50
C GLU A 19 1.76 12.33 -2.56
N GLY A 20 0.87 11.35 -2.38
CA GLY A 20 1.21 9.92 -2.37
C GLY A 20 2.01 9.45 -3.60
N TYR A 21 1.81 10.09 -4.76
CA TYR A 21 2.55 9.83 -5.99
C TYR A 21 4.06 10.08 -5.91
N ARG A 22 4.54 10.83 -4.90
CA ARG A 22 5.98 11.07 -4.68
C ARG A 22 6.69 9.94 -3.96
N PHE A 23 5.93 9.01 -3.39
CA PHE A 23 6.46 7.89 -2.63
C PHE A 23 6.53 6.64 -3.52
N SER A 24 7.56 5.82 -3.30
CA SER A 24 7.57 4.46 -3.85
C SER A 24 6.57 3.59 -3.09
N PHE A 25 5.95 2.64 -3.79
CA PHE A 25 4.97 1.70 -3.25
C PHE A 25 5.42 1.07 -1.91
N PHE A 26 6.61 0.47 -1.87
CA PHE A 26 7.09 -0.22 -0.67
C PHE A 26 7.28 0.73 0.53
N GLN A 27 7.79 1.93 0.27
CA GLN A 27 7.99 2.92 1.32
C GLN A 27 6.66 3.47 1.83
N ALA A 28 5.69 3.71 0.94
CA ALA A 28 4.35 4.16 1.34
C ALA A 28 3.64 3.13 2.23
N VAL A 29 3.68 1.85 1.87
CA VAL A 29 3.10 0.77 2.70
C VAL A 29 3.80 0.69 4.06
N ARG A 30 5.13 0.72 4.10
CA ARG A 30 5.90 0.75 5.35
C ARG A 30 5.54 1.95 6.24
N LEU A 31 5.33 3.13 5.66
CA LEU A 31 4.89 4.32 6.41
C LEU A 31 3.48 4.16 6.98
N LEU A 32 2.56 3.58 6.20
CA LEU A 32 1.21 3.28 6.70
C LEU A 32 1.25 2.29 7.88
N GLU A 33 2.13 1.28 7.84
CA GLU A 33 2.32 0.33 8.95
C GLU A 33 2.83 1.04 10.23
N HIS A 34 3.60 2.13 10.10
CA HIS A 34 4.03 2.94 11.23
C HIS A 34 2.94 3.87 11.76
N LEU A 35 2.12 4.44 10.88
CA LEU A 35 1.03 5.34 11.25
C LEU A 35 -0.10 4.59 11.97
N TYR A 36 -0.35 3.33 11.59
CA TYR A 36 -1.42 2.52 12.16
C TYR A 36 -0.88 1.20 12.76
N PRO A 37 -0.11 1.25 13.87
CA PRO A 37 0.51 0.06 14.48
C PRO A 37 -0.50 -0.93 15.05
N HIS A 38 -1.75 -0.51 15.26
CA HIS A 38 -2.85 -1.36 15.73
C HIS A 38 -3.47 -2.22 14.62
N ARG A 39 -3.25 -1.86 13.35
CA ARG A 39 -3.76 -2.59 12.19
C ARG A 39 -2.82 -3.73 11.82
N GLN A 40 -3.39 -4.74 11.17
CA GLN A 40 -2.63 -5.88 10.70
C GLN A 40 -1.85 -5.49 9.43
N PRO A 41 -0.68 -6.08 9.21
CA PRO A 41 0.12 -5.82 8.02
C PRO A 41 -0.45 -6.56 6.80
N VAL A 42 -0.15 -6.07 5.61
CA VAL A 42 -0.71 -6.64 4.37
C VAL A 42 -0.16 -8.02 4.06
N GLY A 43 -1.00 -8.87 3.48
CA GLY A 43 -0.57 -10.14 2.87
C GLY A 43 -0.35 -11.27 3.85
N GLN A 44 -0.79 -11.09 5.10
CA GLN A 44 -0.83 -12.13 6.12
C GLN A 44 -2.18 -12.88 6.08
N ASP A 45 -2.56 -13.48 7.21
CA ASP A 45 -3.79 -14.26 7.37
C ASP A 45 -4.92 -13.43 8.01
N ALA A 46 -4.77 -12.10 8.03
CA ALA A 46 -5.79 -11.18 8.54
C ALA A 46 -6.92 -10.98 7.54
N GLN A 47 -8.08 -10.54 8.04
CA GLN A 47 -9.17 -10.09 7.18
C GLN A 47 -8.77 -8.77 6.49
N PRO A 48 -9.08 -8.57 5.19
CA PRO A 48 -8.72 -7.35 4.46
C PRO A 48 -9.18 -6.03 5.11
N SER A 49 -10.26 -6.04 5.89
CA SER A 49 -10.74 -4.88 6.66
C SER A 49 -9.80 -4.49 7.80
N HIS A 50 -9.11 -5.46 8.40
CA HIS A 50 -8.17 -5.25 9.50
C HIS A 50 -6.74 -4.98 9.02
N GLU A 51 -6.47 -5.14 7.72
CA GLU A 51 -5.17 -4.77 7.15
C GLU A 51 -4.93 -3.25 7.26
N VAL A 52 -3.69 -2.82 7.14
CA VAL A 52 -3.28 -1.41 7.21
C VAL A 52 -3.74 -0.62 5.98
N VAL A 53 -3.78 -1.27 4.82
CA VAL A 53 -4.12 -0.64 3.54
C VAL A 53 -4.86 -1.62 2.64
N ARG A 54 -5.87 -1.12 1.93
CA ARG A 54 -6.54 -1.81 0.83
C ARG A 54 -5.99 -1.29 -0.49
N PHE A 55 -5.53 -2.20 -1.34
CA PHE A 55 -5.02 -1.84 -2.65
C PHE A 55 -6.11 -1.87 -3.72
N ARG A 56 -6.03 -0.93 -4.65
CA ARG A 56 -6.88 -0.85 -5.85
C ARG A 56 -6.02 -0.56 -7.06
N THR A 57 -6.53 -0.88 -8.25
CA THR A 57 -5.85 -0.55 -9.50
C THR A 57 -6.38 0.72 -10.13
N HIS A 58 -5.49 1.57 -10.63
CA HIS A 58 -5.86 2.75 -11.39
C HIS A 58 -6.34 2.36 -12.79
N LEU A 59 -7.61 2.61 -13.07
CA LEU A 59 -8.19 2.31 -14.37
C LEU A 59 -7.91 3.45 -15.37
N SER A 60 -6.87 3.28 -16.18
CA SER A 60 -6.49 4.24 -17.23
C SER A 60 -5.81 3.54 -18.41
N LEU A 61 -5.82 4.21 -19.56
CA LEU A 61 -5.04 3.84 -20.76
C LEU A 61 -3.81 4.74 -20.96
N GLY A 62 -3.65 5.77 -20.12
CA GLY A 62 -2.52 6.68 -20.16
C GLY A 62 -1.31 6.10 -19.42
N PHE A 63 -0.12 6.51 -19.85
CA PHE A 63 1.11 6.16 -19.14
C PHE A 63 1.13 6.83 -17.75
N PRO A 64 1.36 6.07 -16.66
CA PRO A 64 1.34 6.63 -15.31
C PRO A 64 2.63 7.42 -15.01
N ALA A 65 2.51 8.51 -14.25
CA ALA A 65 3.66 9.31 -13.83
C ALA A 65 4.45 8.69 -12.66
N SER A 66 3.81 7.81 -11.89
CA SER A 66 4.29 7.24 -10.63
C SER A 66 3.64 5.89 -10.36
N GLU A 67 4.26 5.07 -9.48
CA GLU A 67 3.74 3.76 -9.03
C GLU A 67 2.40 3.89 -8.30
N ILE A 68 2.25 4.97 -7.53
CA ILE A 68 1.06 5.29 -6.74
C ILE A 68 0.32 6.42 -7.43
N HIS A 69 -0.98 6.24 -7.71
CA HIS A 69 -1.85 7.29 -8.21
C HIS A 69 -2.30 8.23 -7.09
N GLU A 70 -2.84 7.64 -6.03
CA GLU A 70 -3.34 8.36 -4.85
C GLU A 70 -3.37 7.42 -3.63
N ILE A 71 -3.39 8.03 -2.45
CA ILE A 71 -3.63 7.35 -1.17
C ILE A 71 -4.74 8.12 -0.45
N THR A 72 -5.86 7.44 -0.21
CA THR A 72 -6.98 8.01 0.54
C THR A 72 -6.87 7.59 2.00
N PRO A 73 -6.98 8.53 2.96
CA PRO A 73 -6.98 8.19 4.37
C PRO A 73 -8.19 7.31 4.73
N PRO A 74 -8.10 6.53 5.82
CA PRO A 74 -9.22 5.76 6.32
C PRO A 74 -10.41 6.69 6.64
N THR A 75 -11.61 6.33 6.20
CA THR A 75 -12.83 7.12 6.46
C THR A 75 -13.30 6.97 7.91
N ASP A 76 -13.14 5.77 8.47
CA ASP A 76 -13.53 5.39 9.83
C ASP A 76 -12.45 4.46 10.42
N GLU A 77 -12.46 4.25 11.74
CA GLU A 77 -11.53 3.34 12.42
C GLU A 77 -11.61 1.90 11.91
N GLU A 78 -12.73 1.49 11.32
CA GLU A 78 -12.94 0.13 10.78
C GLU A 78 -12.37 -0.04 9.36
N GLN A 79 -12.29 1.03 8.56
CA GLN A 79 -11.86 0.94 7.16
C GLN A 79 -10.37 1.25 7.00
N PRO A 80 -9.61 0.42 6.27
CA PRO A 80 -8.19 0.69 6.01
C PRO A 80 -8.01 1.91 5.10
N ALA A 81 -6.80 2.47 5.11
CA ALA A 81 -6.39 3.42 4.06
C ALA A 81 -6.53 2.75 2.68
N GLN A 82 -6.83 3.52 1.64
CA GLN A 82 -6.90 3.00 0.28
C GLN A 82 -5.71 3.50 -0.53
N MET A 83 -5.00 2.60 -1.21
CA MET A 83 -3.89 2.95 -2.09
C MET A 83 -4.19 2.48 -3.50
N THR A 84 -4.28 3.43 -4.43
CA THR A 84 -4.52 3.17 -5.84
C THR A 84 -3.18 3.11 -6.57
N VAL A 85 -2.84 1.94 -7.12
CA VAL A 85 -1.56 1.69 -7.79
C VAL A 85 -1.70 1.64 -9.31
N THR A 86 -0.62 1.91 -10.03
CA THR A 86 -0.60 1.97 -11.51
C THR A 86 0.34 0.95 -12.15
N PHE A 87 1.30 0.41 -11.40
CA PHE A 87 2.40 -0.40 -11.93
C PHE A 87 2.06 -1.90 -12.05
N MET A 88 0.98 -2.35 -11.41
CA MET A 88 0.58 -3.75 -11.40
C MET A 88 -0.94 -3.86 -11.25
N GLY A 89 -1.55 -4.77 -12.00
CA GLY A 89 -2.98 -5.03 -11.93
C GLY A 89 -3.45 -6.02 -12.99
N LEU A 90 -4.69 -6.48 -12.85
CA LEU A 90 -5.38 -7.20 -13.93
C LEU A 90 -5.75 -6.25 -15.06
N THR A 91 -6.06 -4.99 -14.75
CA THR A 91 -6.52 -3.96 -15.68
C THR A 91 -5.74 -2.65 -15.45
N GLY A 92 -5.95 -1.66 -16.32
CA GLY A 92 -5.22 -0.40 -16.29
C GLY A 92 -3.98 -0.40 -17.18
N PRO A 93 -3.04 0.54 -16.98
CA PRO A 93 -1.93 0.77 -17.91
C PRO A 93 -0.89 -0.35 -17.92
N SER A 94 -0.70 -1.03 -16.78
CA SER A 94 0.18 -2.17 -16.60
C SER A 94 -0.61 -3.47 -16.41
N GLY A 95 -1.83 -3.52 -16.95
CA GLY A 95 -2.74 -4.65 -16.81
C GLY A 95 -2.28 -5.88 -17.58
N VAL A 96 -2.41 -7.07 -16.98
CA VAL A 96 -2.13 -8.34 -17.67
C VAL A 96 -3.26 -8.81 -18.59
N LEU A 97 -4.49 -8.34 -18.36
CA LEU A 97 -5.61 -8.69 -19.22
C LEU A 97 -5.52 -7.92 -20.55
N PRO A 98 -6.10 -8.48 -21.64
CA PRO A 98 -6.20 -7.78 -22.90
C PRO A 98 -6.83 -6.39 -22.76
N ARG A 99 -6.31 -5.43 -23.52
CA ARG A 99 -6.68 -4.01 -23.46
C ARG A 99 -8.20 -3.73 -23.51
N HIS A 100 -8.96 -4.52 -24.27
CA HIS A 100 -10.40 -4.35 -24.40
C HIS A 100 -11.16 -4.49 -23.06
N TYR A 101 -10.63 -5.24 -22.09
CA TYR A 101 -11.22 -5.30 -20.74
C TYR A 101 -11.10 -3.97 -20.00
N THR A 102 -9.95 -3.30 -20.11
CA THR A 102 -9.75 -1.97 -19.52
C THR A 102 -10.65 -0.94 -20.18
N GLU A 103 -10.80 -0.98 -21.51
CA GLU A 103 -11.73 -0.10 -22.26
C GLU A 103 -13.19 -0.34 -21.86
N PHE A 104 -13.60 -1.61 -21.74
CA PHE A 104 -14.93 -1.99 -21.29
C PHE A 104 -15.22 -1.51 -19.87
N LEU A 105 -14.27 -1.66 -18.95
CA LEU A 105 -14.40 -1.15 -17.58
C LEU A 105 -14.48 0.37 -17.55
N LEU A 106 -13.71 1.08 -18.38
CA LEU A 106 -13.79 2.53 -18.47
C LEU A 106 -15.17 2.98 -18.92
N GLU A 107 -15.78 2.26 -19.87
CA GLU A 107 -17.17 2.52 -20.30
C GLU A 107 -18.18 2.27 -19.16
N ARG A 108 -18.02 1.18 -18.41
CA ARG A 108 -18.88 0.82 -17.27
C ARG A 108 -18.80 1.84 -16.14
N VAL A 109 -17.59 2.24 -15.76
CA VAL A 109 -17.34 3.26 -14.74
C VAL A 109 -17.97 4.60 -15.12
N ARG A 110 -17.92 5.00 -16.39
CA ARG A 110 -18.63 6.20 -16.88
C ARG A 110 -20.15 6.13 -16.68
N ARG A 111 -20.72 4.92 -16.71
CA ARG A 111 -22.14 4.65 -16.41
C ARG A 111 -22.41 4.45 -14.92
N LYS A 112 -21.42 4.71 -14.05
CA LYS A 112 -21.45 4.48 -12.59
C LYS A 112 -21.62 3.01 -12.18
N ASP A 113 -21.24 2.10 -13.07
CA ASP A 113 -21.20 0.66 -12.79
C ASP A 113 -19.77 0.26 -12.41
N TYR A 114 -19.51 0.16 -11.11
CA TYR A 114 -18.21 -0.19 -10.54
C TYR A 114 -18.07 -1.68 -10.22
N THR A 115 -19.13 -2.47 -10.41
CA THR A 115 -19.23 -3.85 -9.93
C THR A 115 -18.08 -4.75 -10.39
N LEU A 116 -17.78 -4.75 -11.68
CA LEU A 116 -16.70 -5.56 -12.25
C LEU A 116 -15.33 -5.05 -11.83
N HIS A 117 -15.16 -3.73 -11.71
CA HIS A 117 -13.91 -3.14 -11.25
C HIS A 117 -13.60 -3.57 -9.81
N ASP A 118 -14.59 -3.44 -8.92
CA ASP A 118 -14.46 -3.82 -7.51
C ASP A 118 -14.28 -5.33 -7.33
N PHE A 119 -14.88 -6.14 -8.20
CA PHE A 119 -14.65 -7.58 -8.24
C PHE A 119 -13.19 -7.90 -8.60
N LEU A 120 -12.62 -7.27 -9.62
CA LEU A 120 -11.21 -7.46 -9.99
C LEU A 120 -10.27 -6.96 -8.89
N ASP A 121 -10.66 -5.90 -8.17
CA ASP A 121 -9.89 -5.37 -7.05
C ASP A 121 -9.71 -6.39 -5.90
N LEU A 122 -10.60 -7.38 -5.72
CA LEU A 122 -10.35 -8.48 -4.77
C LEU A 122 -9.06 -9.24 -5.10
N PHE A 123 -8.84 -9.54 -6.39
CA PHE A 123 -7.65 -10.24 -6.84
C PHE A 123 -6.44 -9.33 -6.83
N ASN A 124 -6.59 -8.10 -7.32
CA ASN A 124 -5.50 -7.11 -7.31
C ASN A 124 -4.99 -6.88 -5.89
N HIS A 125 -5.89 -6.70 -4.92
CA HIS A 125 -5.54 -6.51 -3.53
C HIS A 125 -4.70 -7.67 -3.00
N ARG A 126 -5.15 -8.92 -3.19
CA ARG A 126 -4.38 -10.07 -2.70
C ARG A 126 -3.02 -10.21 -3.40
N LEU A 127 -2.95 -9.95 -4.71
CA LEU A 127 -1.70 -10.01 -5.47
C LEU A 127 -0.69 -8.96 -4.97
N LEU A 128 -1.12 -7.73 -4.77
CA LEU A 128 -0.28 -6.62 -4.28
C LEU A 128 0.16 -6.85 -2.84
N SER A 129 -0.73 -7.34 -1.97
CA SER A 129 -0.40 -7.70 -0.60
C SER A 129 0.68 -8.80 -0.54
N LEU A 130 0.57 -9.82 -1.40
CA LEU A 130 1.60 -10.87 -1.50
C LEU A 130 2.90 -10.36 -2.13
N PHE A 131 2.83 -9.44 -3.09
CA PHE A 131 3.99 -8.79 -3.68
C PHE A 131 4.79 -8.00 -2.64
N TYR A 132 4.11 -7.20 -1.81
CA TYR A 132 4.75 -6.51 -0.69
C TYR A 132 5.38 -7.50 0.30
N ARG A 133 4.65 -8.54 0.71
CA ARG A 133 5.17 -9.55 1.64
C ARG A 133 6.39 -10.30 1.09
N ALA A 134 6.42 -10.60 -0.20
CA ALA A 134 7.57 -11.22 -0.85
C ALA A 134 8.80 -10.30 -0.85
N TRP A 135 8.59 -9.00 -1.02
CA TRP A 135 9.64 -7.99 -0.93
C TRP A 135 10.16 -7.82 0.52
N GLU A 136 9.27 -7.81 1.51
CA GLU A 136 9.60 -7.69 2.93
C GLU A 136 10.43 -8.90 3.43
N LYS A 137 10.07 -10.12 3.00
CA LYS A 137 10.67 -11.39 3.46
C LYS A 137 12.20 -11.42 3.45
N TYR A 138 12.84 -10.76 2.48
CA TYR A 138 14.29 -10.77 2.31
C TYR A 138 14.99 -9.52 2.88
N ARG A 139 14.25 -8.66 3.58
CA ARG A 139 14.76 -7.39 4.13
C ARG A 139 14.66 -7.38 5.65
N PHE A 140 15.66 -7.99 6.28
CA PHE A 140 15.76 -8.10 7.74
C PHE A 140 15.50 -6.77 8.50
N PRO A 141 16.04 -5.60 8.09
CA PRO A 141 15.79 -4.35 8.82
C PRO A 141 14.32 -3.97 8.92
N ILE A 142 13.53 -4.25 7.87
CA ILE A 142 12.10 -3.93 7.80
C ILE A 142 11.30 -4.86 8.74
N SER A 143 11.62 -6.16 8.68
CA SER A 143 11.00 -7.18 9.55
C SER A 143 11.27 -6.91 11.04
N TYR A 144 12.51 -6.49 11.36
CA TYR A 144 12.90 -6.12 12.71
C TYR A 144 12.18 -4.86 13.20
N GLU A 145 12.17 -3.79 12.41
CA GLU A 145 11.46 -2.55 12.75
C GLU A 145 9.99 -2.80 13.06
N ARG A 146 9.34 -3.65 12.27
CA ARG A 146 7.94 -4.00 12.47
C ARG A 146 7.70 -4.78 13.76
N THR A 147 8.61 -5.68 14.13
CA THR A 147 8.55 -6.41 15.41
C THR A 147 8.62 -5.43 16.58
N VAL A 148 9.47 -4.41 16.48
CA VAL A 148 9.59 -3.33 17.48
C VAL A 148 8.27 -2.55 17.58
N LEU A 149 7.63 -2.19 16.47
CA LEU A 149 6.32 -1.53 16.46
C LEU A 149 5.23 -2.36 17.14
N GLN A 150 5.23 -3.67 16.90
CA GLN A 150 4.27 -4.61 17.48
C GLN A 150 4.57 -4.97 18.95
N HIS A 151 5.54 -4.29 19.58
CA HIS A 151 6.01 -4.56 20.95
C HIS A 151 6.40 -6.03 21.17
N GLN A 152 6.82 -6.70 20.10
CA GLN A 152 7.34 -8.06 20.16
C GLN A 152 8.82 -8.02 20.48
N ARG A 153 9.29 -8.98 21.28
CA ARG A 153 10.64 -8.93 21.86
C ARG A 153 11.75 -9.16 20.83
N HIS A 154 11.51 -10.07 19.87
CA HIS A 154 12.46 -10.41 18.80
C HIS A 154 11.71 -10.93 17.56
N ASP A 155 12.23 -10.60 16.37
CA ASP A 155 11.78 -11.22 15.13
C ASP A 155 12.23 -12.70 15.11
N ARG A 156 11.50 -13.56 14.40
CA ARG A 156 11.84 -14.98 14.23
C ARG A 156 13.24 -15.17 13.67
N LEU A 157 13.63 -14.36 12.68
CA LEU A 157 14.99 -14.41 12.13
C LEU A 157 16.04 -13.99 13.15
N SER A 158 15.77 -12.94 13.95
CA SER A 158 16.69 -12.53 15.01
C SER A 158 16.88 -13.64 16.04
N LEU A 159 15.81 -14.34 16.44
CA LEU A 159 15.89 -15.48 17.34
C LEU A 159 16.78 -16.60 16.77
N TYR A 160 16.59 -16.97 15.50
CA TYR A 160 17.43 -17.99 14.87
C TYR A 160 18.89 -17.58 14.73
N LEU A 161 19.16 -16.29 14.48
CA LEU A 161 20.53 -15.78 14.44
C LEU A 161 21.18 -15.75 15.83
N PHE A 162 20.44 -15.44 16.89
CA PHE A 162 20.94 -15.53 18.26
C PHE A 162 21.22 -16.98 18.66
N ASP A 163 20.31 -17.91 18.36
CA ASP A 163 20.52 -19.35 18.60
C ASP A 163 21.77 -19.89 17.86
N LEU A 164 22.11 -19.33 16.70
CA LEU A 164 23.29 -19.72 15.93
C LEU A 164 24.60 -19.21 16.55
N ILE A 165 24.57 -18.02 17.17
CA ILE A 165 25.78 -17.32 17.64
C ILE A 165 26.09 -17.64 19.11
N GLY A 166 25.08 -18.03 19.91
CA GLY A 166 25.21 -18.38 21.33
C GLY A 166 24.81 -17.24 22.25
#